data_AF-A0A0M3IS53-F1
#
_entry.id   AF-A0A0M3IS53-F1
#
_cell.length_a   1.000
_cell.length_b   1.000
_cell.length_c   1.000
_cell.angle_alpha   90.00
_cell.angle_beta   90.00
_cell.angle_gamma   90.00
#
_symmetry.space_group_name_H-M   'P 1'
#
loop_
_entity.id
_entity.type
_entity.pdbx_description
1 polymer ?
#
loop_
_entity_poly.entity_id
_entity_poly.type
_entity_poly.pdbx_seq_one_letter_code
_entity_poly.pdbx_strand_id
1 'polypeptide(L)'
;MAEGNVKRDGLLECREHIGRNSPELWPEQLPGAWDMWKSCSAPGTKPTKFRTDLGPQDVRFVNELGQLNPDQLMEYVRTLQNNVYTLGVEEGL
;
A
#
# COMPACT_ATOMS: atom_id res chain seq x y z
N MET A 1 33.75 8.81 -47.30
CA MET A 1 32.83 8.04 -46.43
C MET A 1 32.35 8.97 -45.34
N ALA A 2 31.05 9.29 -45.31
CA ALA A 2 30.44 10.10 -44.25
C ALA A 2 29.45 9.22 -43.51
N GLU A 3 29.71 8.96 -42.23
CA GLU A 3 28.86 8.16 -41.37
C GLU A 3 27.57 8.92 -41.06
N GLY A 4 26.45 8.31 -41.46
CA GLY A 4 25.11 8.87 -41.26
C GLY A 4 24.78 8.99 -39.78
N ASN A 5 24.56 10.22 -39.35
CA ASN A 5 24.06 10.61 -38.03
C ASN A 5 22.63 10.06 -37.84
N VAL A 6 22.49 8.94 -37.13
CA VAL A 6 21.17 8.45 -36.68
C VAL A 6 20.80 9.22 -35.42
N LYS A 7 20.00 10.29 -35.60
CA LYS A 7 19.33 10.96 -34.49
C LYS A 7 18.35 9.99 -33.83
N ARG A 8 18.60 9.65 -32.57
CA ARG A 8 17.65 8.95 -31.70
C ARG A 8 16.63 9.93 -31.15
N ASP A 9 15.93 10.65 -32.03
CA ASP A 9 14.81 11.51 -31.62
C ASP A 9 13.55 10.66 -31.61
N GLY A 10 13.17 10.16 -30.43
CA GLY A 10 11.91 9.42 -30.24
C GLY A 10 11.99 8.20 -29.33
N LEU A 11 12.86 8.20 -28.31
CA LEU A 11 12.81 7.18 -27.26
C LEU A 11 11.57 7.43 -26.38
N LEU A 12 10.45 6.79 -26.74
CA LEU A 12 9.27 6.49 -25.90
C LEU A 12 9.01 7.50 -24.75
N GLU A 13 8.73 8.76 -25.06
CA GLU A 13 8.24 9.70 -24.05
C GLU A 13 6.74 9.51 -23.86
N CYS A 14 6.34 9.00 -22.69
CA CYS A 14 4.95 9.00 -22.26
C CYS A 14 4.54 10.46 -21.97
N ARG A 15 3.79 11.06 -22.89
CA ARG A 15 3.26 12.44 -22.78
C ARG A 15 1.90 12.49 -22.08
N GLU A 16 1.53 11.43 -21.37
CA GLU A 16 0.25 11.32 -20.68
C GLU A 16 0.23 12.24 -19.45
N HIS A 17 -0.60 13.26 -19.48
CA HIS A 17 -0.91 14.06 -18.31
C HIS A 17 -2.19 13.51 -17.69
N ILE A 18 -2.03 12.66 -16.68
CA ILE A 18 -3.14 12.14 -15.90
C ILE A 18 -3.54 13.25 -14.93
N GLY A 19 -4.37 14.20 -15.37
CA GLY A 19 -4.84 15.35 -14.59
C GLY A 19 -5.72 15.00 -13.38
N ARG A 20 -5.57 13.80 -12.82
CA ARG A 20 -6.15 13.37 -11.56
C ARG A 20 -5.03 13.26 -10.54
N ASN A 21 -5.20 13.90 -9.40
CA ASN A 21 -4.44 13.49 -8.22
C ASN A 21 -4.76 12.02 -7.96
N SER A 22 -3.79 11.24 -7.47
CA SER A 22 -4.04 9.86 -7.05
C SER A 22 -5.28 9.84 -6.16
N PRO A 23 -6.23 8.92 -6.37
CA PRO A 23 -7.42 8.82 -5.54
C PRO A 23 -7.03 8.77 -4.07
N GLU A 24 -7.80 9.44 -3.22
CA GLU A 24 -7.65 9.31 -1.78
C GLU A 24 -7.98 7.87 -1.40
N LEU A 25 -6.95 7.11 -1.02
CA LEU A 25 -7.07 5.67 -0.75
C LEU A 25 -8.05 5.38 0.40
N TRP A 26 -8.15 6.32 1.34
CA TRP A 26 -8.96 6.22 2.55
C TRP A 26 -9.77 7.51 2.73
N PRO A 27 -10.96 7.61 2.13
CA PRO A 27 -11.80 8.82 2.25
C PRO A 27 -12.37 9.01 3.67
N GLU A 28 -12.30 7.98 4.52
CA GLU A 28 -12.70 8.06 5.93
C GLU A 28 -11.52 8.50 6.80
N GLN A 29 -11.79 9.45 7.70
CA GLN A 29 -10.81 9.92 8.68
C GLN A 29 -10.61 8.83 9.75
N LEU A 30 -9.61 7.98 9.54
CA LEU A 30 -9.14 7.03 10.55
C LEU A 30 -8.38 7.83 11.63
N PRO A 31 -8.85 7.83 12.89
CA PRO A 31 -8.14 8.46 14.00
C PRO A 31 -6.70 7.91 14.11
N GLY A 32 -5.72 8.79 14.35
CA GLY A 32 -4.30 8.43 14.47
C GLY A 32 -3.56 8.18 13.15
N ALA A 33 -4.19 7.48 12.18
CA ALA A 33 -3.55 7.17 10.89
C ALA A 33 -3.26 8.41 10.04
N TRP A 34 -4.09 9.44 10.15
CA TRP A 34 -3.95 10.69 9.38
C TRP A 34 -2.74 11.52 9.83
N ASP A 35 -2.48 11.57 11.13
CA ASP A 35 -1.30 12.29 11.66
C ASP A 35 -0.01 11.55 11.31
N MET A 36 -0.05 10.22 11.28
CA MET A 36 1.06 9.41 10.77
C MET A 36 1.29 9.65 9.28
N TRP A 37 0.24 9.69 8.45
CA TRP A 37 0.36 9.94 7.00
C TRP A 37 1.05 11.28 6.69
N LYS A 38 0.69 12.35 7.42
CA LYS A 38 1.33 13.66 7.27
C LYS A 38 2.84 13.59 7.52
N SER A 39 3.27 12.80 8.51
CA SER A 39 4.69 12.59 8.80
C SER A 39 5.40 11.74 7.74
N CYS A 40 4.72 10.75 7.16
CA CYS A 40 5.26 9.88 6.12
C CYS A 40 5.38 10.58 4.75
N SER A 41 4.51 11.56 4.46
CA SER A 41 4.50 12.32 3.20
C SER A 41 5.56 13.43 3.13
N ALA A 42 6.41 13.58 4.15
CA ALA A 42 7.49 14.55 4.12
C ALA A 42 8.50 14.24 2.98
N PRO A 43 8.94 15.26 2.21
CA PRO A 43 9.90 15.06 1.13
C PRO A 43 11.24 14.61 1.72
N GLY A 44 11.58 13.32 1.54
CA GLY A 44 12.80 12.72 2.10
C GLY A 44 12.60 11.33 2.71
N THR A 45 11.35 10.91 2.94
CA THR A 45 11.05 9.53 3.35
C THR A 45 11.28 8.60 2.17
N LYS A 46 12.47 7.99 2.14
CA LYS A 46 12.79 6.89 1.23
C LYS A 46 11.69 5.82 1.39
N PRO A 47 11.07 5.34 0.30
CA PRO A 47 10.07 4.29 0.40
C PRO A 47 10.73 3.13 1.14
N THR A 48 10.19 2.79 2.30
CA THR A 48 10.55 1.57 2.99
C THR A 48 10.39 0.45 1.97
N LYS A 49 11.49 -0.26 1.67
CA LYS A 49 11.42 -1.39 0.74
C LYS A 49 10.44 -2.37 1.36
N PHE A 50 9.31 -2.58 0.71
CA PHE A 50 8.30 -3.51 1.19
C PHE A 50 8.99 -4.85 1.38
N ARG A 51 9.03 -5.34 2.62
CA ARG A 51 9.66 -6.62 2.92
C ARG A 51 8.77 -7.70 2.34
N THR A 52 9.19 -8.28 1.21
CA THR A 52 8.47 -9.37 0.54
C THR A 52 8.82 -10.74 1.11
N ASP A 53 9.79 -10.81 2.01
CA ASP A 53 10.20 -12.06 2.65
C ASP A 53 9.20 -12.45 3.74
N LEU A 54 8.45 -13.53 3.48
CA LEU A 54 7.59 -14.17 4.48
C LEU A 54 8.44 -15.04 5.40
N GLY A 55 8.36 -14.79 6.69
CA GLY A 55 8.94 -15.68 7.69
C GLY A 55 8.19 -17.01 7.77
N PRO A 56 8.76 -18.03 8.44
CA PRO A 56 8.10 -19.32 8.63
C PRO A 56 6.72 -19.19 9.31
N GLN A 57 6.59 -18.23 10.24
CA GLN A 57 5.33 -17.95 10.92
C GLN A 57 4.28 -17.36 9.97
N ASP A 58 4.69 -16.44 9.09
CA ASP A 58 3.79 -15.81 8.12
C ASP A 58 3.25 -16.84 7.12
N VAL A 59 4.12 -17.75 6.65
CA VAL A 59 3.73 -18.85 5.77
C VAL A 59 2.72 -19.79 6.43
N ARG A 60 2.93 -20.11 7.72
CA ARG A 60 1.97 -20.93 8.48
C ARG A 60 0.62 -20.24 8.61
N PHE A 61 0.63 -18.95 8.93
CA PHE A 61 -0.59 -18.17 9.09
C PHE A 61 -1.38 -18.05 7.78
N VAL A 62 -0.71 -17.83 6.64
CA VAL A 62 -1.36 -17.85 5.32
C VAL A 62 -2.01 -19.20 5.03
N ASN A 63 -1.35 -20.31 5.38
CA ASN A 63 -1.92 -21.65 5.22
C ASN A 63 -3.13 -21.90 6.15
N GLU A 64 -3.14 -21.33 7.36
CA GLU A 64 -4.28 -21.41 8.27
C GLU A 64 -5.48 -20.62 7.72
N LEU A 65 -5.25 -19.41 7.20
CA LEU A 65 -6.28 -18.62 6.53
C LEU A 65 -6.86 -19.32 5.29
N GLY A 66 -6.01 -20.01 4.52
CA GLY A 66 -6.43 -20.76 3.34
C GLY A 66 -7.28 -22.00 3.63
N GLN A 67 -7.32 -22.47 4.89
CA GLN A 67 -8.18 -23.58 5.33
C GLN A 67 -9.58 -23.13 5.76
N LEU A 68 -9.81 -21.82 5.92
CA LEU A 68 -11.10 -21.28 6.31
C LEU A 68 -12.09 -21.34 5.14
N ASN A 69 -13.34 -21.68 5.45
CA ASN A 69 -14.42 -21.49 4.49
C ASN A 69 -14.79 -19.99 4.37
N PRO A 70 -15.54 -19.59 3.32
CA PRO A 70 -15.86 -18.18 3.08
C PRO A 70 -16.53 -17.49 4.27
N ASP A 71 -17.44 -18.17 4.97
CA ASP A 71 -18.17 -17.60 6.10
C ASP A 71 -17.24 -17.36 7.30
N GLN A 72 -16.36 -18.32 7.59
CA GLN A 72 -15.34 -18.21 8.64
C GLN A 72 -14.33 -17.10 8.33
N LEU A 73 -13.91 -16.98 7.07
CA LEU A 73 -13.01 -15.92 6.64
C LEU A 73 -13.66 -14.54 6.83
N MET A 74 -14.94 -14.40 6.48
CA MET A 74 -15.69 -13.16 6.70
C MET A 74 -15.84 -12.82 8.18
N GLU A 75 -16.05 -13.81 9.04
CA GLU A 75 -16.10 -13.60 10.49
C GLU A 75 -14.74 -13.18 11.06
N TYR A 76 -13.65 -13.77 10.55
CA TYR A 76 -12.29 -13.38 10.90
C TYR A 76 -12.01 -11.92 10.50
N VAL A 77 -12.42 -11.51 9.28
CA VAL A 77 -12.29 -10.12 8.82
C VAL A 77 -13.07 -9.16 9.70
N ARG A 78 -14.31 -9.48 10.08
CA ARG A 78 -15.11 -8.66 11.02
C ARG A 78 -14.42 -8.51 12.37
N THR A 79 -13.89 -9.61 12.91
CA THR A 79 -13.17 -9.60 14.19
C THR A 79 -11.93 -8.70 14.11
N LEU A 80 -11.17 -8.81 13.01
CA LEU A 80 -10.01 -7.96 12.79
C LEU A 80 -10.37 -6.48 12.70
N GLN A 81 -11.45 -6.13 12.00
CA GLN A 81 -11.95 -4.75 11.91
C GLN A 81 -12.33 -4.19 13.28
N ASN A 82 -13.01 -4.98 14.11
CA ASN A 82 -13.35 -4.60 15.48
C ASN A 82 -12.11 -4.37 16.34
N ASN A 83 -11.10 -5.24 16.21
CA ASN A 83 -9.85 -5.10 16.94
C ASN A 83 -9.10 -3.82 16.53
N VAL A 84 -9.00 -3.55 15.23
CA VAL A 84 -8.36 -2.33 14.71
C VAL A 84 -9.09 -1.08 15.19
N TYR A 85 -10.42 -1.10 15.23
CA TYR A 85 -11.22 0.00 15.76
C TYR A 85 -10.89 0.25 17.25
N THR A 86 -10.93 -0.79 18.08
CA THR A 86 -10.62 -0.68 19.51
C THR A 86 -9.21 -0.17 19.74
N LEU A 87 -8.22 -0.72 19.04
CA LEU A 87 -6.83 -0.26 19.13
C LEU A 87 -6.67 1.20 18.72
N GLY A 88 -7.34 1.63 17.64
CA GLY A 88 -7.31 3.03 17.21
C GLY A 88 -7.95 3.99 18.22
N VAL A 89 -8.97 3.54 18.95
CA VAL A 89 -9.55 4.31 20.06
C VAL A 89 -8.60 4.37 21.26
N GLU A 90 -7.97 3.24 21.61
CA GLU A 90 -7.01 3.16 22.73
C GLU A 90 -5.75 3.99 22.48
N GLU A 91 -5.21 3.97 21.25
CA GLU A 91 -4.02 4.74 20.86
C GLU A 91 -4.31 6.23 20.64
N GLY A 92 -5.57 6.58 20.36
CA GLY A 92 -6.01 7.97 20.18
C GLY A 92 -6.30 8.73 21.48
N LEU A 93 -6.27 8.04 22.63
CA LEU A 93 -6.37 8.59 23.99
C LEU A 93 -5.00 8.90 24.59
#